data_AF-A0A660ZAI6-F1
#
_entry.id   AF-A0A660ZAI6-F1
#
_cell.length_a   1.000
_cell.length_b   1.000
_cell.length_c   1.000
_cell.angle_alpha   90.00
_cell.angle_beta   90.00
_cell.angle_gamma   90.00
#
_symmetry.space_group_name_H-M   'P 1'
#
loop_
_entity.id
_entity.type
_entity.pdbx_description
1 polymer ?
#
loop_
_entity_poly.entity_id
_entity_poly.type
_entity_poly.pdbx_seq_one_letter_code
_entity_poly.pdbx_strand_id
1 'polypeptide(L)'
;MNNNLPKWLERQYAVLLESFGSREFRFPEAAKVLEESSQIPENQAKVVLAELRKSGVIKVRKDPTDARKRIYRLVSPQKRIQQALFPEIAGPHKTTLTRGELEALLKRAADLIRTRVDYHYILVLLFYKRICDKWKAEFEQARQEALQDGFSPKEAEIEARQAAYHDFDIPEEFLWDNLRKDLEHLPENLSHAFKAMAERNPELRVIFENVDFLQFTQSYENSEILRQLFELFSSYSLKQTSPDILGDAYEWILRYFAPQKAKEGEILTPREVIRLMVEMLEPKPGESV
;
A
#
# COMPACT_ATOMS: atom_id res chain seq x y z
N MET A 1 6.45 3.77 -23.40
CA MET A 1 7.04 2.42 -23.53
C MET A 1 5.91 1.42 -23.31
N ASN A 2 5.71 0.48 -24.23
CA ASN A 2 4.62 -0.50 -24.12
C ASN A 2 4.84 -1.33 -22.84
N ASN A 3 3.96 -1.15 -21.85
CA ASN A 3 4.09 -1.72 -20.51
C ASN A 3 3.64 -3.19 -20.42
N ASN A 4 3.14 -3.74 -21.54
CA ASN A 4 2.63 -5.10 -21.61
C ASN A 4 3.68 -6.05 -22.19
N LEU A 5 3.97 -7.09 -21.41
CA LEU A 5 4.77 -8.21 -21.86
C LEU A 5 3.97 -8.96 -22.95
N PRO A 6 4.61 -9.60 -23.93
CA PRO A 6 3.92 -10.54 -24.80
C PRO A 6 3.22 -11.63 -23.97
N LYS A 7 1.99 -12.03 -24.34
CA LYS A 7 1.19 -13.03 -23.58
C LYS A 7 1.96 -14.30 -23.22
N TRP A 8 2.81 -14.80 -24.12
CA TRP A 8 3.64 -15.97 -23.86
C TRP A 8 4.65 -15.73 -22.74
N LEU A 9 5.20 -14.52 -22.65
CA LEU A 9 6.18 -14.09 -21.65
C LEU A 9 5.50 -13.74 -20.31
N GLU A 10 4.27 -13.22 -20.34
CA GLU A 10 3.44 -13.00 -19.14
C GLU A 10 3.20 -14.30 -18.38
N ARG A 11 2.85 -15.38 -19.09
CA ARG A 11 2.65 -16.70 -18.47
C ARG A 11 3.91 -17.19 -17.75
N GLN A 12 5.08 -17.06 -18.39
CA GLN A 12 6.34 -17.50 -17.78
C GLN A 12 6.75 -16.63 -16.60
N TYR A 13 6.51 -15.32 -16.71
CA TYR A 13 6.72 -14.40 -15.61
C TYR A 13 5.82 -14.74 -14.42
N ALA A 14 4.53 -15.06 -14.65
CA ALA A 14 3.60 -15.45 -13.59
C ALA A 14 4.05 -16.73 -12.85
N VAL A 15 4.47 -17.76 -13.60
CA VAL A 15 5.01 -19.01 -13.04
C VAL A 15 6.23 -18.76 -12.16
N LEU A 16 7.18 -17.95 -12.65
CA LEU A 16 8.37 -17.60 -11.89
C LEU A 16 8.00 -16.76 -10.65
N LEU A 17 7.01 -15.86 -10.76
CA LEU A 17 6.56 -15.01 -9.66
C LEU A 17 5.87 -15.81 -8.56
N GLU A 18 5.06 -16.78 -8.92
CA GLU A 18 4.44 -17.70 -7.97
C GLU A 18 5.49 -18.55 -7.23
N SER A 19 6.53 -18.99 -7.94
CA SER A 19 7.59 -19.83 -7.37
C SER A 19 8.59 -19.07 -6.50
N PHE A 20 9.02 -17.88 -6.93
CA PHE A 20 10.11 -17.14 -6.30
C PHE A 20 9.66 -15.87 -5.56
N GLY A 21 8.52 -15.27 -5.92
CA GLY A 21 8.04 -14.03 -5.34
C GLY A 21 9.08 -12.92 -5.39
N SER A 22 9.50 -12.44 -4.22
CA SER A 22 10.55 -11.41 -4.05
C SER A 22 11.94 -11.97 -3.73
N ARG A 23 12.08 -13.31 -3.67
CA ARG A 23 13.34 -14.00 -3.40
C ARG A 23 14.26 -13.93 -4.60
N GLU A 24 15.55 -13.99 -4.29
CA GLU A 24 16.59 -14.10 -5.31
C GLU A 24 16.76 -15.57 -5.73
N PHE A 25 17.02 -15.79 -7.00
CA PHE A 25 17.20 -17.13 -7.58
C PHE A 25 18.27 -17.11 -8.66
N ARG A 26 18.74 -18.30 -9.02
CA ARG A 26 19.77 -18.57 -10.02
C ARG A 26 19.14 -19.16 -11.27
N PHE A 27 19.92 -19.14 -12.35
CA PHE A 27 19.49 -19.71 -13.63
C PHE A 27 19.01 -21.18 -13.52
N PRO A 28 19.72 -22.11 -12.86
CA PRO A 28 19.26 -23.51 -12.79
C PRO A 28 17.92 -23.69 -12.09
N GLU A 29 17.66 -22.88 -11.05
CA GLU A 29 16.39 -22.91 -10.31
C GLU A 29 15.25 -22.43 -11.21
N ALA A 30 15.45 -21.34 -11.96
CA ALA A 30 14.45 -20.85 -12.90
C ALA A 30 14.21 -21.83 -14.06
N ALA A 31 15.27 -22.44 -14.60
CA ALA A 31 15.15 -23.42 -15.67
C ALA A 31 14.30 -24.62 -15.22
N LYS A 32 14.56 -25.14 -14.02
CA LYS A 32 13.79 -26.24 -13.43
C LYS A 32 12.30 -25.89 -13.28
N VAL A 33 11.99 -24.72 -12.71
CA VAL A 33 10.60 -24.27 -12.54
C VAL A 33 9.86 -24.13 -13.88
N LEU A 34 10.53 -23.56 -14.89
CA LEU A 34 9.95 -23.38 -16.22
C LEU A 34 9.77 -24.71 -16.98
N GLU A 35 10.65 -25.67 -16.76
CA GLU A 35 10.54 -27.02 -17.29
C GLU A 35 9.36 -27.77 -16.64
N GLU A 36 9.26 -27.76 -15.31
CA GLU A 36 8.21 -28.45 -14.56
C GLU A 36 6.82 -27.85 -14.80
N SER A 37 6.71 -26.52 -14.86
CA SER A 37 5.41 -25.83 -14.90
C SER A 37 4.95 -25.46 -16.31
N SER A 38 5.86 -25.34 -17.27
CA SER A 38 5.57 -24.88 -18.63
C SER A 38 6.25 -25.70 -19.73
N GLN A 39 6.91 -26.82 -19.39
CA GLN A 39 7.60 -27.70 -20.33
C GLN A 39 8.63 -26.96 -21.21
N ILE A 40 9.21 -25.88 -20.67
CA ILE A 40 10.21 -25.09 -21.39
C ILE A 40 11.60 -25.68 -21.14
N PRO A 41 12.30 -26.17 -22.17
CA PRO A 41 13.64 -26.71 -22.03
C PRO A 41 14.66 -25.61 -21.68
N GLU A 42 15.79 -26.01 -21.09
CA GLU A 42 16.80 -25.10 -20.54
C GLU A 42 17.31 -24.05 -21.54
N ASN A 43 17.45 -24.40 -22.82
CA ASN A 43 17.86 -23.48 -23.88
C ASN A 43 16.84 -22.35 -24.09
N GLN A 44 15.55 -22.65 -24.02
CA GLN A 44 14.47 -21.66 -24.11
C GLN A 44 14.32 -20.87 -22.80
N ALA A 45 14.60 -21.48 -21.64
CA ALA A 45 14.62 -20.76 -20.37
C ALA A 45 15.65 -19.60 -20.35
N LYS A 46 16.80 -19.77 -21.04
CA LYS A 46 17.77 -18.67 -21.24
C LYS A 46 17.16 -17.50 -22.02
N VAL A 47 16.37 -17.80 -23.05
CA VAL A 47 15.68 -16.79 -23.87
C VAL A 47 14.62 -16.08 -23.04
N VAL A 48 13.79 -16.84 -22.29
CA VAL A 48 12.79 -16.28 -21.37
C VAL A 48 13.43 -15.27 -20.42
N LEU A 49 14.48 -15.65 -19.69
CA LEU A 49 15.15 -14.75 -18.75
C LEU A 49 15.83 -13.56 -19.44
N ALA A 50 16.32 -13.73 -20.66
CA ALA A 50 16.87 -12.62 -21.44
C ALA A 50 15.79 -11.59 -21.83
N GLU A 51 14.62 -12.04 -22.30
CA GLU A 51 13.50 -11.17 -22.69
C GLU A 51 12.83 -10.52 -21.47
N LEU A 52 12.69 -11.25 -20.35
CA LEU A 52 12.26 -10.70 -19.07
C LEU A 52 13.23 -9.63 -18.55
N ARG A 53 14.54 -9.80 -18.79
CA ARG A 53 15.53 -8.77 -18.43
C ARG A 53 15.41 -7.53 -19.32
N LYS A 54 15.26 -7.72 -20.64
CA LYS A 54 15.12 -6.60 -21.59
C LYS A 54 13.87 -5.76 -21.31
N SER A 55 12.78 -6.42 -20.89
CA SER A 55 11.54 -5.75 -20.48
C SER A 55 11.58 -5.13 -19.08
N GLY A 56 12.71 -5.24 -18.37
CA GLY A 56 12.90 -4.62 -17.05
C GLY A 56 12.15 -5.31 -15.90
N VAL A 57 11.51 -6.46 -16.14
CA VAL A 57 10.71 -7.16 -15.13
C VAL A 57 11.54 -8.07 -14.23
N ILE A 58 12.83 -8.24 -14.54
CA ILE A 58 13.81 -8.88 -13.66
C ILE A 58 15.06 -8.01 -13.50
N LYS A 59 15.52 -7.89 -12.25
CA LYS A 59 16.83 -7.31 -11.92
C LYS A 59 17.88 -8.41 -11.89
N VAL A 60 19.06 -8.12 -12.41
CA VAL A 60 20.16 -9.08 -12.50
C VAL A 60 21.41 -8.45 -11.91
N ARG A 61 22.05 -9.16 -10.98
CA ARG A 61 23.36 -8.79 -10.41
C ARG A 61 24.36 -9.93 -10.56
N LYS A 62 25.65 -9.60 -10.49
CA LYS A 62 26.72 -10.62 -10.41
C LYS A 62 26.70 -11.23 -9.02
N ASP A 63 27.00 -12.52 -8.94
CA ASP A 63 27.17 -13.19 -7.67
C ASP A 63 28.43 -12.67 -6.95
N PRO A 64 28.35 -12.31 -5.65
CA PRO A 64 29.50 -11.86 -4.87
C PRO A 64 30.64 -12.89 -4.76
N THR A 65 30.33 -14.18 -4.84
CA THR A 65 31.30 -15.28 -4.66
C THR A 65 31.84 -15.82 -5.99
N ASP A 66 31.10 -15.66 -7.09
CA ASP A 66 31.52 -16.08 -8.42
C ASP A 66 31.01 -15.11 -9.50
N ALA A 67 31.88 -14.22 -9.98
CA ALA A 67 31.53 -13.19 -10.95
C ALA A 67 30.99 -13.73 -12.30
N ARG A 68 31.12 -15.03 -12.58
CA ARG A 68 30.55 -15.69 -13.77
C ARG A 68 29.08 -16.04 -13.59
N LYS A 69 28.62 -16.18 -12.34
CA LYS A 69 27.25 -16.49 -11.99
C LYS A 69 26.41 -15.21 -11.84
N ARG A 70 25.13 -15.35 -12.13
CA ARG A 70 24.14 -14.28 -12.04
C ARG A 70 23.08 -14.65 -11.02
N ILE A 71 22.67 -13.64 -10.27
CA ILE A 71 21.55 -13.71 -9.34
C ILE A 71 20.44 -12.83 -9.91
N TYR A 72 19.26 -13.42 -10.00
CA TYR A 72 18.06 -12.83 -10.58
C TYR A 72 17.07 -12.50 -9.47
N ARG A 73 16.28 -11.44 -9.68
CA ARG A 73 15.19 -11.06 -8.79
C ARG A 73 14.03 -10.52 -9.63
N LEU A 74 12.84 -11.06 -9.46
CA LEU A 74 11.64 -10.56 -10.13
C LEU A 74 11.26 -9.19 -9.54
N VAL A 75 10.76 -8.31 -10.41
CA VAL A 75 10.12 -7.06 -10.01
C VAL A 75 8.62 -7.31 -10.08
N SER A 76 7.89 -7.22 -8.96
CA SER A 76 6.44 -7.50 -8.94
C SER A 76 5.65 -6.56 -9.87
N PRO A 77 4.48 -6.98 -10.40
CA PRO A 77 3.67 -6.15 -11.29
C PRO A 77 3.33 -4.79 -10.68
N GLN A 78 2.97 -4.79 -9.40
CA GLN A 78 2.65 -3.60 -8.63
C GLN A 78 3.84 -2.64 -8.58
N LYS A 79 5.06 -3.16 -8.37
CA LYS A 79 6.27 -2.35 -8.34
C LYS A 79 6.61 -1.75 -9.70
N ARG A 80 6.26 -2.42 -10.81
CA ARG A 80 6.42 -1.86 -12.17
C ARG A 80 5.43 -0.72 -12.42
N ILE A 81 4.16 -0.91 -12.06
CA ILE A 81 3.13 0.13 -12.18
C ILE A 81 3.57 1.36 -11.40
N GLN A 82 3.99 1.16 -10.15
CA GLN A 82 4.47 2.23 -9.30
C GLN A 82 5.72 2.94 -9.87
N GLN A 83 6.68 2.21 -10.45
CA GLN A 83 7.86 2.82 -11.10
C GLN A 83 7.51 3.58 -12.37
N ALA A 84 6.50 3.13 -13.11
CA ALA A 84 6.04 3.81 -14.33
C ALA A 84 5.28 5.10 -13.99
N LEU A 85 4.45 5.07 -12.94
CA LEU A 85 3.69 6.24 -12.47
C LEU A 85 4.58 7.23 -11.71
N PHE A 86 5.53 6.71 -10.91
CA PHE A 86 6.35 7.50 -9.99
C PHE A 86 7.83 7.09 -10.07
N PRO A 87 8.53 7.38 -11.18
CA PRO A 87 9.94 7.00 -11.37
C PRO A 87 10.87 7.60 -10.29
N GLU A 88 10.52 8.78 -9.78
CA GLU A 88 11.21 9.49 -8.70
C GLU A 88 11.18 8.73 -7.36
N ILE A 89 10.22 7.82 -7.15
CA ILE A 89 10.02 7.06 -5.90
C ILE A 89 10.72 5.69 -5.99
N ALA A 90 11.55 5.46 -7.03
CA ALA A 90 12.23 4.18 -7.27
C ALA A 90 13.43 3.93 -6.32
N GLY A 91 13.17 3.96 -5.01
CA GLY A 91 14.10 3.55 -3.94
C GLY A 91 13.63 2.27 -3.23
N PRO A 92 14.42 1.72 -2.29
CA PRO A 92 13.90 0.72 -1.35
C PRO A 92 12.71 1.33 -0.58
N HIS A 93 11.64 0.54 -0.36
CA HIS A 93 10.55 0.96 0.52
C HIS A 93 11.15 1.26 1.89
N LYS A 94 11.19 2.54 2.28
CA LYS A 94 11.62 2.91 3.62
C LYS A 94 10.55 2.43 4.59
N THR A 95 11.00 1.75 5.64
CA THR A 95 10.15 1.23 6.72
C THR A 95 9.61 2.33 7.62
N THR A 96 10.25 3.50 7.63
CA THR A 96 9.87 4.65 8.45
C THR A 96 9.77 5.89 7.56
N LEU A 97 8.64 6.57 7.64
CA LEU A 97 8.34 7.78 6.89
C LEU A 97 8.69 9.00 7.74
N THR A 98 9.56 9.86 7.23
CA THR A 98 9.84 11.16 7.88
C THR A 98 8.73 12.17 7.57
N ARG A 99 8.59 13.22 8.39
CA ARG A 99 7.63 14.31 8.13
C ARG A 99 7.77 14.91 6.73
N GLY A 100 8.99 15.22 6.29
CA GLY A 100 9.23 15.81 4.96
C GLY A 100 8.87 14.87 3.81
N GLU A 101 9.10 13.56 3.98
CA GLU A 101 8.67 12.55 2.99
C GLU A 101 7.15 12.42 2.94
N LEU A 102 6.49 12.52 4.09
CA LEU A 102 5.04 12.50 4.17
C LEU A 102 4.44 13.73 3.49
N GLU A 103 4.94 14.93 3.79
CA GLU A 103 4.52 16.15 3.11
C GLU A 103 4.74 16.06 1.59
N ALA A 104 5.87 15.51 1.14
CA ALA A 104 6.12 15.30 -0.28
C ALA A 104 5.14 14.28 -0.90
N LEU A 105 4.78 13.21 -0.19
CA LEU A 105 3.76 12.25 -0.58
C LEU A 105 2.39 12.92 -0.71
N LEU A 106 1.98 13.70 0.29
CA LEU A 106 0.68 14.40 0.28
C LEU A 106 0.63 15.49 -0.78
N LYS A 107 1.74 16.20 -1.02
CA LYS A 107 1.82 17.17 -2.11
C LYS A 107 1.64 16.51 -3.47
N ARG A 108 2.25 15.34 -3.70
CA ARG A 108 2.01 14.57 -4.93
C ARG A 108 0.55 14.13 -5.05
N ALA A 109 -0.08 13.69 -3.96
CA ALA A 109 -1.48 13.33 -3.95
C ALA A 109 -2.37 14.55 -4.29
N ALA A 110 -2.06 15.71 -3.71
CA ALA A 110 -2.73 16.96 -4.00
C ALA A 110 -2.57 17.40 -5.48
N ASP A 111 -1.35 17.22 -6.02
CA ASP A 111 -1.01 17.48 -7.42
C ASP A 111 -1.66 16.49 -8.39
N LEU A 112 -2.11 15.31 -7.94
CA LEU A 112 -2.89 14.37 -8.75
C LEU A 112 -4.34 14.85 -8.88
N ILE A 113 -4.93 15.26 -7.76
CA ILE A 113 -6.33 15.68 -7.76
C ILE A 113 -6.53 17.06 -8.41
N ARG A 114 -5.54 17.97 -8.34
CA ARG A 114 -5.55 19.33 -8.94
C ARG A 114 -6.93 20.01 -8.89
N THR A 115 -7.57 20.00 -7.72
CA THR A 115 -8.91 20.55 -7.45
C THR A 115 -10.07 20.00 -8.29
N ARG A 116 -9.89 18.89 -9.02
CA ARG A 116 -10.98 18.22 -9.75
C ARG A 116 -11.95 17.50 -8.84
N VAL A 117 -11.42 17.04 -7.70
CA VAL A 117 -12.12 16.23 -6.72
C VAL A 117 -11.79 16.74 -5.33
N ASP A 118 -12.63 16.38 -4.39
CA ASP A 118 -12.48 16.79 -3.00
C ASP A 118 -11.20 16.18 -2.38
N TYR A 119 -10.48 16.95 -1.57
CA TYR A 119 -9.30 16.49 -0.84
C TYR A 119 -9.64 15.44 0.23
N HIS A 120 -10.90 15.34 0.66
CA HIS A 120 -11.35 14.31 1.61
C HIS A 120 -10.99 12.90 1.14
N TYR A 121 -10.99 12.62 -0.17
CA TYR A 121 -10.58 11.31 -0.71
C TYR A 121 -9.11 10.97 -0.42
N ILE A 122 -8.22 11.98 -0.38
CA ILE A 122 -6.82 11.79 0.00
C ILE A 122 -6.73 11.37 1.47
N LEU A 123 -7.47 12.07 2.34
CA LEU A 123 -7.49 11.82 3.78
C LEU A 123 -8.02 10.42 4.09
N VAL A 124 -9.13 10.04 3.47
CA VAL A 124 -9.76 8.75 3.73
C VAL A 124 -8.94 7.59 3.15
N LEU A 125 -8.31 7.73 1.98
CA LEU A 125 -7.38 6.72 1.48
C LEU A 125 -6.12 6.60 2.34
N LEU A 126 -5.58 7.72 2.84
CA LEU A 126 -4.44 7.69 3.76
C LEU A 126 -4.79 7.01 5.09
N PHE A 127 -5.95 7.33 5.65
CA PHE A 127 -6.47 6.69 6.85
C PHE A 127 -6.66 5.18 6.64
N TYR A 128 -7.29 4.80 5.52
CA TYR A 128 -7.50 3.41 5.16
C TYR A 128 -6.18 2.64 4.99
N LYS A 129 -5.20 3.23 4.29
CA LYS A 129 -3.85 2.69 4.18
C LYS A 129 -3.22 2.48 5.56
N ARG A 130 -3.38 3.45 6.47
CA ARG A 130 -2.83 3.37 7.83
C ARG A 130 -3.42 2.22 8.62
N ILE A 131 -4.74 2.07 8.66
CA ILE A 131 -5.38 1.01 9.45
C ILE A 131 -5.02 -0.37 8.90
N CYS A 132 -4.95 -0.53 7.57
CA CYS A 132 -4.50 -1.79 6.95
C CYS A 132 -3.04 -2.11 7.28
N ASP A 133 -2.15 -1.11 7.31
CA ASP A 133 -0.76 -1.34 7.69
C ASP A 133 -0.62 -1.60 9.20
N LYS A 134 -1.46 -0.99 10.04
CA LYS A 134 -1.53 -1.28 11.47
C LYS A 134 -1.93 -2.74 11.70
N TRP A 135 -3.01 -3.18 11.06
CA TRP A 135 -3.50 -4.55 11.13
C TRP A 135 -2.42 -5.56 10.77
N LYS A 136 -1.62 -5.31 9.72
CA LYS A 136 -0.51 -6.19 9.35
C LYS A 136 0.61 -6.23 10.42
N ALA A 137 0.87 -5.12 11.09
CA ALA A 137 1.88 -5.08 12.16
C ALA A 137 1.38 -5.86 13.39
N GLU A 138 0.11 -5.68 13.76
CA GLU A 138 -0.56 -6.43 14.83
C GLU A 138 -0.60 -7.93 14.52
N PHE A 139 -0.97 -8.31 13.29
CA PHE A 139 -0.94 -9.69 12.84
C PHE A 139 0.46 -10.31 12.94
N GLU A 140 1.49 -9.58 12.49
CA GLU A 140 2.88 -10.05 12.58
C GLU A 140 3.33 -10.24 14.03
N GLN A 141 2.88 -9.37 14.93
CA GLN A 141 3.16 -9.45 16.36
C GLN A 141 2.42 -10.63 17.00
N ALA A 142 1.10 -10.71 16.87
CA ALA A 142 0.29 -11.78 17.43
C ALA A 142 0.74 -13.17 16.93
N ARG A 143 1.13 -13.28 15.66
CA ARG A 143 1.69 -14.52 15.11
C ARG A 143 3.01 -14.89 15.77
N GLN A 144 3.88 -13.91 16.04
CA GLN A 144 5.16 -14.17 16.72
C GLN A 144 4.96 -14.59 18.16
N GLU A 145 4.01 -13.99 18.87
CA GLU A 145 3.64 -14.35 20.24
C GLU A 145 3.08 -15.78 20.28
N ALA A 146 2.13 -16.12 19.41
CA ALA A 146 1.59 -17.49 19.32
C ALA A 146 2.66 -18.54 18.99
N LEU A 147 3.62 -18.21 18.11
CA LEU A 147 4.76 -19.12 17.84
C LEU A 147 5.65 -19.31 19.07
N GLN A 148 5.84 -18.28 19.89
CA GLN A 148 6.60 -18.38 21.15
C GLN A 148 5.86 -19.21 22.20
N ASP A 149 4.53 -19.17 22.19
CA ASP A 149 3.66 -19.98 23.05
C ASP A 149 3.54 -21.46 22.60
N GLY A 150 4.23 -21.83 21.52
CA GLY A 150 4.36 -23.22 21.07
C GLY A 150 3.35 -23.67 20.03
N PHE A 151 2.55 -22.76 19.47
CA PHE A 151 1.64 -23.06 18.38
C PHE A 151 2.41 -23.43 17.11
N SER A 152 1.86 -24.34 16.29
CA SER A 152 2.42 -24.59 14.96
C SER A 152 2.26 -23.35 14.07
N PRO A 153 3.06 -23.21 12.98
CA PRO A 153 2.94 -22.06 12.08
C PRO A 153 1.53 -21.82 11.52
N LYS A 154 0.76 -22.88 11.29
CA LYS A 154 -0.63 -22.76 10.82
C LYS A 154 -1.58 -22.29 11.92
N GLU A 155 -1.44 -22.82 13.13
CA GLU A 155 -2.29 -22.42 14.24
C GLU A 155 -1.98 -20.99 14.66
N ALA A 156 -0.70 -20.58 14.68
CA ALA A 156 -0.30 -19.21 14.95
C ALA A 156 -0.88 -18.21 13.94
N GLU A 157 -1.01 -18.59 12.67
CA GLU A 157 -1.68 -17.75 11.66
C GLU A 157 -3.20 -17.68 11.86
N ILE A 158 -3.84 -18.74 12.35
CA ILE A 158 -5.28 -18.71 12.66
C ILE A 158 -5.51 -17.84 13.90
N GLU A 159 -4.68 -18.00 14.93
CA GLU A 159 -4.73 -17.21 16.16
C GLU A 159 -4.55 -15.72 15.89
N ALA A 160 -3.52 -15.37 15.12
CA ALA A 160 -3.20 -13.99 14.79
C ALA A 160 -4.25 -13.26 13.96
N ARG A 161 -5.25 -13.96 13.38
CA ARG A 161 -6.38 -13.35 12.64
C ARG A 161 -7.53 -12.95 13.55
N GLN A 162 -7.53 -13.38 14.81
CA GLN A 162 -8.64 -13.10 15.72
C GLN A 162 -8.75 -11.59 15.96
N ALA A 163 -9.98 -11.07 15.89
CA ALA A 163 -10.27 -9.65 16.07
C ALA A 163 -9.76 -9.09 17.41
N ALA A 164 -9.57 -9.93 18.44
CA ALA A 164 -9.06 -9.51 19.74
C ALA A 164 -7.62 -8.94 19.70
N TYR A 165 -6.84 -9.27 18.67
CA TYR A 165 -5.47 -8.78 18.48
C TYR A 165 -5.41 -7.49 17.65
N HIS A 166 -6.55 -6.99 17.18
CA HIS A 166 -6.62 -5.90 16.22
C HIS A 166 -7.48 -4.76 16.75
N ASP A 167 -7.03 -3.53 16.51
CA ASP A 167 -7.81 -2.34 16.86
C ASP A 167 -9.06 -2.18 15.99
N PHE A 168 -9.03 -2.72 14.77
CA PHE A 168 -10.12 -2.66 13.81
C PHE A 168 -10.37 -4.04 13.20
N ASP A 169 -11.65 -4.42 13.08
CA ASP A 169 -12.07 -5.64 12.39
C ASP A 169 -12.13 -5.37 10.87
N ILE A 170 -11.06 -5.77 10.18
CA ILE A 170 -10.90 -5.65 8.73
C ILE A 170 -10.93 -7.04 8.10
N PRO A 171 -11.91 -7.37 7.25
CA PRO A 171 -11.88 -8.60 6.46
C PRO A 171 -10.62 -8.68 5.59
N GLU A 172 -10.00 -9.85 5.52
CA GLU A 172 -8.72 -10.02 4.82
C GLU A 172 -8.82 -9.59 3.35
N GLU A 173 -9.90 -9.93 2.66
CA GLU A 173 -10.15 -9.55 1.27
C GLU A 173 -10.10 -8.04 1.03
N PHE A 174 -10.40 -7.25 2.06
CA PHE A 174 -10.38 -5.79 2.02
C PHE A 174 -9.06 -5.20 2.48
N LEU A 175 -8.10 -5.98 3.00
CA LEU A 175 -6.77 -5.44 3.28
C LEU A 175 -6.17 -4.79 2.02
N TRP A 176 -5.48 -3.67 2.23
CA TRP A 176 -4.92 -2.84 1.15
C TRP A 176 -4.21 -3.64 0.04
N ASP A 177 -3.40 -4.64 0.41
CA ASP A 177 -2.64 -5.44 -0.56
C ASP A 177 -3.52 -6.38 -1.39
N ASN A 178 -4.66 -6.80 -0.84
CA ASN A 178 -5.64 -7.62 -1.55
C ASN A 178 -6.45 -6.78 -2.53
N LEU A 179 -6.87 -5.57 -2.13
CA LEU A 179 -7.48 -4.61 -3.07
C LEU A 179 -6.52 -4.20 -4.20
N ARG A 180 -5.22 -4.05 -3.90
CA ARG A 180 -4.20 -3.72 -4.91
C ARG A 180 -4.05 -4.78 -6.01
N LYS A 181 -4.55 -6.00 -5.82
CA LYS A 181 -4.47 -7.06 -6.84
C LYS A 181 -5.43 -6.84 -8.00
N ASP A 182 -6.55 -6.15 -7.74
CA ASP A 182 -7.57 -5.83 -8.73
C ASP A 182 -7.81 -4.33 -8.78
N LEU A 183 -6.91 -3.63 -9.47
CA LEU A 183 -7.01 -2.18 -9.67
C LEU A 183 -8.09 -1.80 -10.69
N GLU A 184 -8.62 -2.76 -11.46
CA GLU A 184 -9.66 -2.53 -12.47
C GLU A 184 -11.00 -2.28 -11.79
N HIS A 185 -11.36 -3.11 -10.81
CA HIS A 185 -12.58 -2.97 -10.01
C HIS A 185 -12.32 -2.27 -8.67
N LEU A 186 -11.27 -1.44 -8.60
CA LEU A 186 -10.89 -0.74 -7.37
C LEU A 186 -12.03 0.10 -6.76
N PRO A 187 -12.83 0.86 -7.54
CA PRO A 187 -13.92 1.67 -6.98
C PRO A 187 -15.01 0.83 -6.30
N GLU A 188 -15.43 -0.26 -6.96
CA GLU A 188 -16.40 -1.21 -6.44
C GLU A 188 -15.85 -1.88 -5.19
N ASN A 189 -14.63 -2.40 -5.25
CA ASN A 189 -14.01 -3.10 -4.14
C ASN A 189 -13.79 -2.19 -2.92
N LEU A 190 -13.43 -0.91 -3.11
CA LEU A 190 -13.34 0.07 -2.03
C LEU A 190 -14.73 0.36 -1.41
N SER A 191 -15.77 0.46 -2.24
CA SER A 191 -17.13 0.70 -1.76
C SER A 191 -17.64 -0.48 -0.93
N HIS A 192 -17.36 -1.71 -1.36
CA HIS A 192 -17.65 -2.92 -0.58
C HIS A 192 -16.85 -2.98 0.72
N ALA A 193 -15.55 -2.67 0.66
CA ALA A 193 -14.68 -2.62 1.83
C ALA A 193 -15.20 -1.63 2.87
N PHE A 194 -15.55 -0.41 2.45
CA PHE A 194 -15.97 0.65 3.35
C PHE A 194 -17.31 0.36 4.01
N LYS A 195 -18.24 -0.24 3.28
CA LYS A 195 -19.51 -0.71 3.84
C LYS A 195 -19.28 -1.79 4.91
N ALA A 196 -18.48 -2.81 4.61
CA ALA A 196 -18.18 -3.89 5.56
C ALA A 196 -17.45 -3.36 6.81
N MET A 197 -16.50 -2.44 6.60
CA MET A 197 -15.77 -1.78 7.68
C MET A 197 -16.69 -0.94 8.57
N ALA A 198 -17.62 -0.17 8.00
CA ALA A 198 -18.59 0.63 8.74
C ALA A 198 -19.55 -0.23 9.58
N GLU A 199 -19.92 -1.41 9.10
CA GLU A 199 -20.76 -2.37 9.83
C GLU A 199 -20.02 -3.03 11.00
N ARG A 200 -18.74 -3.37 10.83
CA ARG A 200 -17.92 -4.05 11.83
C ARG A 200 -17.27 -3.12 12.86
N ASN A 201 -17.07 -1.86 12.49
CA ASN A 201 -16.39 -0.84 13.28
C ASN A 201 -17.30 0.40 13.41
N PRO A 202 -18.32 0.37 14.30
CA PRO A 202 -19.34 1.42 14.39
C PRO A 202 -18.78 2.83 14.59
N GLU A 203 -17.63 2.96 15.26
CA GLU A 203 -16.90 4.22 15.48
C GLU A 203 -16.33 4.82 14.20
N LEU A 204 -16.09 4.02 13.16
CA LEU A 204 -15.61 4.47 11.85
C LEU A 204 -16.72 4.72 10.84
N ARG A 205 -17.98 4.41 11.19
CA ARG A 205 -19.14 4.49 10.29
C ARG A 205 -19.25 5.85 9.60
N VAL A 206 -19.16 6.93 10.37
CA VAL A 206 -19.26 8.31 9.84
C VAL A 206 -18.15 8.60 8.83
N ILE A 207 -16.95 8.06 9.02
CA ILE A 207 -15.81 8.30 8.12
C ILE A 207 -16.05 7.59 6.78
N PHE A 208 -16.51 6.34 6.81
CA PHE A 208 -16.66 5.52 5.62
C PHE A 208 -17.96 5.78 4.84
N GLU A 209 -19.05 6.16 5.50
CA GLU A 209 -20.33 6.48 4.84
C GLU A 209 -20.31 7.86 4.13
N ASN A 210 -19.38 8.75 4.50
CA ASN A 210 -19.24 10.07 3.90
C ASN A 210 -18.46 10.09 2.56
N VAL A 211 -18.02 8.93 2.06
CA VAL A 211 -17.24 8.81 0.82
C VAL A 211 -17.85 7.79 -0.11
N ASP A 212 -18.11 8.20 -1.35
CA ASP A 212 -18.62 7.33 -2.42
C ASP A 212 -17.60 7.26 -3.57
N PHE A 213 -16.86 6.16 -3.64
CA PHE A 213 -15.88 5.96 -4.71
C PHE A 213 -16.52 5.72 -6.07
N LEU A 214 -17.72 5.16 -6.14
CA LEU A 214 -18.42 4.93 -7.41
C LEU A 214 -18.88 6.26 -8.01
N GLN A 215 -19.41 7.16 -7.17
CA GLN A 215 -19.72 8.52 -7.58
C GLN A 215 -18.45 9.27 -7.99
N PHE A 216 -17.37 9.12 -7.23
CA PHE A 216 -16.08 9.72 -7.53
C PHE A 216 -15.56 9.29 -8.91
N THR A 217 -15.64 8.00 -9.26
CA THR A 217 -15.10 7.43 -10.50
C THR A 217 -16.05 7.44 -11.70
N GLN A 218 -17.10 8.26 -11.68
CA GLN A 218 -18.01 8.38 -12.83
C GLN A 218 -17.30 8.82 -14.13
N SER A 219 -16.21 9.60 -14.01
CA SER A 219 -15.35 9.93 -15.15
C SER A 219 -14.16 8.99 -15.23
N TYR A 220 -13.71 8.72 -16.46
CA TYR A 220 -12.50 7.94 -16.71
C TYR A 220 -11.28 8.60 -16.07
N GLU A 221 -11.20 9.94 -16.11
CA GLU A 221 -10.12 10.70 -15.49
C GLU A 221 -10.08 10.52 -13.97
N ASN A 222 -11.23 10.52 -13.29
CA ASN A 222 -11.27 10.31 -11.85
C ASN A 222 -10.95 8.87 -11.47
N SER A 223 -11.40 7.89 -12.26
CA SER A 223 -10.99 6.48 -12.12
C SER A 223 -9.47 6.34 -12.15
N GLU A 224 -8.82 7.01 -13.10
CA GLU A 224 -7.38 7.00 -13.23
C GLU A 224 -6.69 7.76 -12.07
N ILE A 225 -7.27 8.85 -11.58
CA ILE A 225 -6.79 9.55 -10.37
C ILE A 225 -6.85 8.64 -9.14
N LEU A 226 -7.95 7.91 -8.92
CA LEU A 226 -8.07 6.96 -7.81
C LEU A 226 -6.97 5.91 -7.88
N ARG A 227 -6.77 5.31 -9.05
CA ARG A 227 -5.75 4.30 -9.29
C ARG A 227 -4.35 4.84 -9.01
N GLN A 228 -4.06 6.07 -9.44
CA GLN A 228 -2.78 6.72 -9.18
C GLN A 228 -2.59 7.07 -7.70
N LEU A 229 -3.63 7.55 -7.00
CA LEU A 229 -3.58 7.80 -5.55
C LEU A 229 -3.32 6.51 -4.77
N PHE A 230 -4.03 5.44 -5.12
CA PHE A 230 -3.87 4.13 -4.49
C PHE A 230 -2.45 3.58 -4.71
N GLU A 231 -1.92 3.68 -5.92
CA GLU A 231 -0.52 3.28 -6.20
C GLU A 231 0.50 4.19 -5.50
N LEU A 232 0.20 5.50 -5.39
CA LEU A 232 1.04 6.46 -4.69
C LEU A 232 1.15 6.11 -3.21
N PHE A 233 0.04 5.87 -2.51
CA PHE A 233 0.08 5.48 -1.10
C PHE A 233 0.67 4.08 -0.88
N SER A 234 0.55 3.20 -1.87
CA SER A 234 1.20 1.89 -1.85
C SER A 234 2.73 1.96 -1.93
N SER A 235 3.30 3.11 -2.28
CA SER A 235 4.75 3.28 -2.36
C SER A 235 5.44 3.35 -1.00
N TYR A 236 4.68 3.59 0.07
CA TYR A 236 5.19 3.70 1.43
C TYR A 236 4.52 2.69 2.38
N SER A 237 5.28 2.29 3.41
CA SER A 237 4.75 1.52 4.54
C SER A 237 4.44 2.48 5.69
N LEU A 238 3.22 2.41 6.22
CA LEU A 238 2.77 3.17 7.38
C LEU A 238 2.78 2.34 8.68
N LYS A 239 3.36 1.13 8.65
CA LYS A 239 3.42 0.21 9.80
C LYS A 239 4.05 0.85 11.04
N GLN A 240 5.16 1.55 10.87
CA GLN A 240 5.95 2.16 11.95
C GLN A 240 5.75 3.67 12.06
N THR A 241 4.74 4.22 11.37
CA THR A 241 4.49 5.66 11.39
C THR A 241 3.79 6.04 12.69
N SER A 242 4.36 7.00 13.43
CA SER A 242 3.75 7.49 14.67
C SER A 242 2.41 8.18 14.38
N PRO A 243 1.45 8.14 15.33
CA PRO A 243 0.21 8.90 15.23
C PRO A 243 0.45 10.40 14.97
N ASP A 244 1.46 10.98 15.62
CA ASP A 244 1.81 12.40 15.46
C ASP A 244 2.15 12.79 14.02
N ILE A 245 2.93 11.94 13.33
CA ILE A 245 3.32 12.18 11.94
C ILE A 245 2.08 12.13 11.02
N LEU A 246 1.10 11.28 11.32
CA LEU A 246 -0.16 11.24 10.57
C LEU A 246 -1.07 12.42 10.89
N GLY A 247 -1.08 12.88 12.14
CA GLY A 247 -1.71 14.14 12.53
C GLY A 247 -1.11 15.33 11.79
N ASP A 248 0.23 15.39 11.68
CA ASP A 248 0.93 16.40 10.87
C ASP A 248 0.44 16.36 9.41
N ALA A 249 0.29 15.16 8.84
CA ALA A 249 -0.21 14.95 7.48
C ALA A 249 -1.63 15.49 7.30
N TYR A 250 -2.51 15.17 8.25
CA TYR A 250 -3.90 15.60 8.23
C TYR A 250 -3.99 17.13 8.25
N GLU A 251 -3.30 17.77 9.19
CA GLU A 251 -3.21 19.23 9.28
C GLU A 251 -2.57 19.86 8.04
N TRP A 252 -1.55 19.21 7.45
CA TRP A 252 -0.94 19.70 6.23
C TRP A 252 -1.94 19.73 5.07
N ILE A 253 -2.71 18.66 4.86
CA ILE A 253 -3.73 18.61 3.80
C ILE A 253 -4.80 19.69 4.04
N LEU A 254 -5.30 19.81 5.27
CA LEU A 254 -6.29 20.84 5.60
C LEU A 254 -5.77 22.24 5.28
N ARG A 255 -4.51 22.55 5.64
CA ARG A 255 -3.88 23.83 5.30
C ARG A 255 -3.68 24.02 3.80
N TYR A 256 -3.28 22.96 3.10
CA TYR A 256 -3.00 23.02 1.67
C TYR A 256 -4.25 23.33 0.85
N PHE A 257 -5.40 22.76 1.25
CA PHE A 257 -6.69 22.98 0.59
C PHE A 257 -7.56 24.06 1.25
N ALA A 258 -7.11 24.65 2.35
CA ALA A 258 -7.80 25.76 2.99
C ALA A 258 -7.94 26.93 2.00
N PRO A 259 -9.15 27.53 1.89
CA PRO A 259 -9.36 28.65 0.99
C PRO A 259 -8.51 29.86 1.43
N GLN A 260 -7.86 30.52 0.46
CA GLN A 260 -7.03 31.70 0.72
C GLN A 260 -7.83 32.91 1.24
N LYS A 261 -9.14 32.93 1.03
CA LYS A 261 -10.08 33.84 1.68
C LYS A 261 -10.86 33.04 2.71
N ALA A 262 -10.86 33.49 3.96
CA ALA A 262 -11.66 32.89 5.02
C ALA A 262 -13.12 32.80 4.54
N LYS A 263 -13.63 31.58 4.37
CA LYS A 263 -15.07 31.35 4.38
C LYS A 263 -15.48 31.37 5.85
N GLU A 264 -16.50 32.15 6.17
CA GLU A 264 -17.02 32.31 7.53
C GLU A 264 -17.31 30.94 8.16
N GLY A 265 -16.72 30.65 9.32
CA GLY A 265 -17.14 29.56 10.19
C GLY A 265 -16.01 28.79 10.88
N GLU A 266 -15.07 28.23 10.11
CA GLU A 266 -14.10 27.27 10.65
C GLU A 266 -12.67 27.61 10.18
N ILE A 267 -11.83 28.04 11.12
CA ILE A 267 -10.40 28.32 10.88
C ILE A 267 -9.61 27.25 11.62
N LEU A 268 -8.61 26.66 10.95
CA LEU A 268 -7.69 25.71 11.58
C LEU A 268 -7.01 26.38 12.79
N THR A 269 -7.18 25.79 13.97
CA THR A 269 -6.56 26.31 15.19
C THR A 269 -5.07 25.96 15.19
N PRO A 270 -4.14 26.93 15.37
CA PRO A 270 -2.72 26.65 15.45
C PRO A 270 -2.38 25.69 16.60
N ARG A 271 -1.35 24.85 16.41
CA ARG A 271 -0.95 23.85 17.41
C ARG A 271 -0.57 24.43 18.75
N GLU A 272 0.04 25.60 18.75
CA GLU A 272 0.43 26.32 19.96
C GLU A 272 -0.79 26.67 20.80
N VAL A 273 -1.91 27.01 20.15
CA VAL A 273 -3.19 27.31 20.81
C VAL A 273 -3.84 26.02 21.34
N ILE A 274 -3.87 24.95 20.53
CA ILE A 274 -4.39 23.64 20.97
C ILE A 274 -3.61 23.15 22.19
N ARG A 275 -2.28 23.21 22.13
CA ARG A 275 -1.39 22.79 23.22
C ARG A 275 -1.66 23.61 24.49
N LEU A 276 -1.76 24.93 24.37
CA LEU A 276 -2.10 25.79 25.50
C LEU A 276 -3.45 25.40 26.11
N MET A 277 -4.48 25.17 25.29
CA MET A 277 -5.80 24.75 25.78
C MET A 277 -5.74 23.40 26.50
N VAL A 278 -5.02 22.41 25.96
CA VAL A 278 -4.85 21.10 26.61
C VAL A 278 -4.07 21.22 27.92
N GLU A 279 -3.01 22.01 27.95
CA GLU A 279 -2.22 22.27 29.18
C GLU A 279 -3.04 23.04 30.23
N MET A 280 -3.98 23.91 29.83
CA MET A 280 -4.86 24.61 30.76
C MET A 280 -6.00 23.72 31.30
N LEU A 281 -6.49 22.77 30.51
CA LEU A 281 -7.60 21.91 30.88
C LEU A 281 -7.16 20.67 31.67
N GLU A 282 -5.93 20.20 31.49
CA GLU A 282 -5.36 19.01 32.14
C GLU A 282 -6.33 17.79 32.19
N PRO A 283 -6.88 17.35 31.04
CA PRO A 283 -7.91 16.32 31.03
C PRO A 283 -7.37 14.98 31.54
N LYS A 284 -8.16 14.31 32.39
CA LYS A 284 -7.80 13.00 32.96
C LYS A 284 -8.39 11.84 32.13
N PRO A 285 -7.78 10.64 32.19
CA PRO A 285 -8.33 9.46 31.51
C PRO A 285 -9.80 9.22 31.91
N GLY A 286 -10.68 9.14 30.90
CA GLY A 286 -12.11 8.93 31.08
C GLY A 286 -12.96 10.21 31.14
N GLU A 287 -12.35 11.38 31.15
CA GLU A 287 -13.07 12.66 31.04
C GLU A 287 -13.39 12.99 29.58
N SER A 288 -14.53 13.64 29.34
CA SER A 288 -14.92 14.17 28.02
C SER A 288 -14.55 15.65 27.95
N VAL A 289 -13.93 16.06 26.83
CA VAL A 289 -13.47 17.43 26.55
C VAL A 289 -14.21 17.98 25.34
#